data_AF-A0A2W7B9W0-F1
#
_entry.id   AF-A0A2W7B9W0-F1
#
_cell.length_a   1.000
_cell.length_b   1.000
_cell.length_c   1.000
_cell.angle_alpha   90.00
_cell.angle_beta   90.00
_cell.angle_gamma   90.00
#
_symmetry.space_group_name_H-M   'P 1'
#
loop_
_entity.id
_entity.type
_entity.pdbx_description
1 polymer ?
#
loop_
_entity_poly.entity_id
_entity_poly.type
_entity_poly.pdbx_seq_one_letter_code
_entity_poly.pdbx_strand_id
1 'polypeptide(L)' 'MTTQTDLGWAGCSAVERDPQRVSGAWVFRGTRIPVAALFENLEDGVSLAEFVELFPGVSLDQSRLVLEHAARSTGAAALA' A
#
# COMPACT_ATOMS: atom_id res chain seq x y z
N MET A 1 -22.13 -0.75 -10.10
CA MET A 1 -21.10 -0.32 -9.14
C MET A 1 -20.39 -1.59 -8.71
N THR A 2 -19.35 -1.97 -9.45
CA THR A 2 -18.57 -3.18 -9.16
C THR A 2 -18.02 -3.05 -7.75
N THR A 3 -18.41 -3.98 -6.88
CA THR A 3 -17.80 -4.18 -5.57
C THR A 3 -16.32 -4.42 -5.80
N GLN A 4 -15.53 -3.36 -5.64
CA GLN A 4 -14.09 -3.46 -5.57
C GLN A 4 -13.79 -4.40 -4.42
N THR A 5 -13.21 -5.56 -4.73
CA THR A 5 -12.66 -6.47 -3.75
C THR A 5 -11.67 -5.67 -2.92
N ASP A 6 -12.10 -5.22 -1.75
CA ASP A 6 -11.24 -4.56 -0.78
C ASP A 6 -10.11 -5.54 -0.51
N LEU A 7 -8.86 -5.14 -0.77
CA LEU A 7 -7.66 -6.00 -0.59
C LEU A 7 -7.44 -6.39 0.89
N GLY A 8 -8.43 -6.18 1.77
CA GLY A 8 -8.38 -6.44 3.19
C GLY A 8 -7.42 -5.52 3.90
N TRP A 9 -7.26 -4.27 3.42
CA TRP A 9 -6.25 -3.33 3.93
C TRP A 9 -6.37 -3.04 5.42
N ALA A 10 -7.56 -3.21 6.00
CA ALA A 10 -7.77 -3.13 7.45
C ALA A 10 -6.89 -4.11 8.26
N GLY A 11 -6.42 -5.22 7.65
CA GLY A 11 -5.49 -6.17 8.25
C GLY A 11 -4.01 -5.81 8.09
N CYS A 12 -3.67 -4.74 7.38
CA CYS A 12 -2.29 -4.32 7.16
C CYS A 12 -1.89 -3.21 8.15
N SER A 13 -0.91 -3.49 9.01
CA SER A 13 -0.44 -2.54 10.04
C SER A 13 0.27 -1.32 9.46
N ALA A 14 0.78 -1.39 8.23
CA ALA A 14 1.49 -0.31 7.56
C ALA A 14 0.59 0.80 7.02
N VAL A 15 -0.73 0.59 6.98
CA VAL A 15 -1.68 1.52 6.39
C VAL A 15 -2.75 1.93 7.39
N GLU A 16 -3.37 3.07 7.13
CA GLU A 16 -4.53 3.57 7.86
C GLU A 16 -5.52 4.22 6.89
N ARG A 17 -6.77 4.35 7.34
CA ARG A 17 -7.82 5.02 6.59
C ARG A 17 -8.65 5.85 7.53
N ASP A 18 -8.94 7.07 7.09
CA ASP A 18 -9.86 7.98 7.75
C ASP A 18 -10.76 8.57 6.65
N PRO A 19 -12.09 8.41 6.73
CA PRO A 19 -13.02 8.93 5.72
C PRO A 19 -12.90 10.43 5.45
N GLN A 20 -12.35 11.20 6.40
CA GLN A 20 -12.16 12.65 6.28
C GLN A 20 -10.78 13.04 5.75
N ARG A 21 -9.86 12.08 5.55
CA ARG A 21 -8.51 12.32 5.04
C ARG A 21 -8.35 11.74 3.64
N VAL A 22 -7.78 12.54 2.72
CA VAL A 22 -7.41 12.09 1.36
C VAL A 22 -8.59 11.39 0.65
N SER A 23 -9.79 11.98 0.74
CA SER A 23 -11.03 11.43 0.17
C SER A 23 -11.35 10.00 0.61
N GLY A 24 -10.89 9.61 1.80
CA GLY A 24 -11.07 8.27 2.35
C GLY A 24 -10.20 7.21 1.69
N ALA A 25 -9.08 7.56 1.05
CA ALA A 25 -8.12 6.59 0.54
C ALA A 25 -7.36 5.88 1.68
N TRP A 26 -6.89 4.66 1.41
CA TRP A 26 -5.89 4.01 2.26
C TRP A 26 -4.54 4.71 2.05
N VAL A 27 -3.92 5.13 3.15
CA VAL A 27 -2.62 5.82 3.15
C VAL A 27 -1.62 5.07 4.00
N PHE A 28 -0.33 5.28 3.76
CA PHE A 28 0.71 4.82 4.66
C PHE A 28 0.52 5.45 6.05
N ARG A 29 0.61 4.61 7.09
CA ARG A 29 0.36 5.00 8.48
C ARG A 29 1.26 6.17 8.88
N GLY A 30 0.66 7.20 9.46
CA GLY A 30 1.37 8.42 9.85
C GLY A 30 1.64 9.40 8.71
N THR A 31 1.14 9.13 7.50
CA THR A 31 1.34 9.98 6.32
C THR A 31 0.02 10.39 5.66
N ARG A 32 0.11 11.17 4.58
CA ARG A 32 -1.00 11.40 3.65
C ARG A 32 -0.75 10.76 2.28
N ILE A 33 0.27 9.89 2.17
CA ILE A 33 0.69 9.27 0.93
C ILE A 33 -0.23 8.06 0.65
N PRO A 34 -0.98 8.06 -0.46
CA PRO A 34 -1.85 6.93 -0.81
C PRO A 34 -1.04 5.65 -1.03
N VAL A 35 -1.62 4.51 -0.67
CA VAL A 35 -1.05 3.19 -1.01
C VAL A 35 -0.90 3.01 -2.52
N ALA A 36 -1.83 3.57 -3.30
CA ALA A 36 -1.77 3.55 -4.76
C ALA A 36 -0.47 4.17 -5.32
N ALA A 37 0.08 5.20 -4.66
CA ALA A 37 1.30 5.85 -5.10
C ALA A 37 2.49 4.89 -5.14
N LEU A 38 2.55 3.89 -4.23
CA LEU A 38 3.59 2.86 -4.28
C LEU A 38 3.52 2.08 -5.60
N PHE A 39 2.33 1.59 -5.95
CA PHE A 39 2.15 0.77 -7.15
C PHE A 39 2.35 1.58 -8.43
N GLU A 40 1.83 2.81 -8.49
CA GLU A 40 2.05 3.73 -9.61
C GLU A 40 3.56 3.98 -9.84
N ASN A 41 4.33 4.23 -8.77
CA ASN A 41 5.77 4.44 -8.90
C ASN A 41 6.52 3.14 -9.31
N LEU A 42 6.11 1.99 -8.80
CA LEU A 42 6.68 0.70 -9.21
C LEU A 42 6.40 0.40 -10.70
N GLU A 43 5.20 0.76 -11.20
CA GLU A 43 4.83 0.65 -12.62
C GLU A 43 5.72 1.53 -13.51
N ASP A 44 6.11 2.71 -13.02
CA ASP A 44 7.05 3.63 -13.68
C ASP A 44 8.53 3.21 -13.55
N GLY A 45 8.80 2.06 -12.92
CA GLY A 45 10.16 1.51 -12.77
C GLY A 45 10.95 2.08 -11.60
N VAL A 46 10.32 2.86 -10.72
CA VAL A 46 10.94 3.37 -9.48
C VAL A 46 11.15 2.20 -8.52
N SER A 47 12.37 2.01 -8.02
CA SER A 47 12.63 0.97 -7.02
C SER A 47 12.04 1.32 -5.66
N LEU A 48 11.91 0.31 -4.78
CA LEU A 48 11.42 0.53 -3.42
C LEU A 48 12.30 1.50 -2.60
N ALA A 49 13.61 1.48 -2.87
CA ALA A 49 14.57 2.38 -2.22
C ALA A 49 14.37 3.82 -2.69
N GLU A 50 14.24 4.05 -3.99
CA GLU A 50 13.96 5.37 -4.56
C GLU A 50 12.59 5.90 -4.10
N PHE A 51 11.58 5.04 -3.99
CA PHE A 51 10.25 5.44 -3.51
C PHE A 51 10.29 6.05 -2.10
N VAL A 52 11.01 5.44 -1.16
CA VAL A 52 11.10 5.96 0.21
C VAL A 52 11.94 7.23 0.30
N GLU A 53 12.82 7.48 -0.67
CA GLU A 53 13.52 8.76 -0.82
C GLU A 53 12.59 9.86 -1.35
N LEU A 54 11.70 9.53 -2.30
CA LEU A 54 10.71 10.46 -2.85
C LEU A 54 9.60 10.83 -1.85
N PHE A 55 9.27 9.93 -0.94
CA PHE A 55 8.21 10.12 0.06
C PHE A 55 8.73 10.00 1.50
N PRO A 56 9.47 11.02 2.00
CA PRO A 56 9.92 11.06 3.39
C PRO A 56 8.73 10.92 4.35
N GLY A 57 8.79 9.90 5.20
CA GLY A 57 7.70 9.53 6.12
C GLY A 57 7.11 8.16 5.84
N VAL A 58 7.32 7.61 4.64
CA VAL A 58 7.08 6.19 4.37
C VAL A 58 8.38 5.42 4.61
N SER A 59 8.35 4.40 5.47
CA SER A 59 9.53 3.55 5.70
C SER A 59 9.60 2.39 4.72
N LEU A 60 10.81 1.87 4.51
CA LEU A 60 11.03 0.69 3.68
C LEU A 60 10.23 -0.53 4.18
N ASP A 61 10.13 -0.69 5.50
CA ASP A 61 9.37 -1.77 6.13
C ASP A 61 7.86 -1.61 5.93
N GLN A 62 7.34 -0.38 5.99
CA GLN A 62 5.94 -0.12 5.66
C GLN A 62 5.64 -0.50 4.20
N SER A 63 6.50 -0.12 3.26
CA SER A 63 6.32 -0.46 1.84
C SER A 63 6.39 -1.98 1.61
N ARG A 64 7.30 -2.70 2.28
CA ARG A 64 7.34 -4.16 2.23
C ARG A 64 6.07 -4.81 2.77
N LEU A 65 5.57 -4.36 3.92
CA LEU A 65 4.33 -4.88 4.51
C LEU A 65 3.13 -4.69 3.58
N VAL A 66 3.06 -3.57 2.85
CA VAL A 66 2.03 -3.33 1.83
C VAL A 66 2.13 -4.34 0.69
N LEU A 67 3.33 -4.57 0.15
CA LEU A 67 3.55 -5.53 -0.93
C LEU A 67 3.22 -6.97 -0.50
N GLU A 68 3.67 -7.37 0.69
CA GLU A 68 3.37 -8.68 1.25
C GLU A 68 1.86 -8.87 1.48
N HIS A 69 1.18 -7.84 1.96
CA HIS A 69 -0.27 -7.88 2.18
C HIS A 69 -1.01 -8.03 0.85
N ALA A 70 -0.67 -7.23 -0.15
CA ALA A 70 -1.22 -7.34 -1.49
C ALA A 70 -0.99 -8.74 -2.07
N ALA A 71 0.23 -9.28 -1.93
CA ALA A 71 0.56 -10.63 -2.39
C ALA A 71 -0.30 -11.70 -1.71
N ARG A 72 -0.48 -11.65 -0.38
CA ARG A 72 -1.37 -12.59 0.35
C ARG A 72 -2.82 -12.51 -0.11
N SER A 73 -3.30 -11.30 -0.42
CA SER A 73 -4.67 -11.08 -0.90
C SER A 73 -4.95 -11.64 -2.30
N THR A 74 -3.93 -12.06 -3.05
CA THR A 74 -4.10 -12.73 -4.35
C THR A 74 -4.48 -14.21 -4.24
N GLY A 75 -4.60 -14.75 -3.03
CA GLY A 75 -5.04 -16.14 -2.83
C GLY A 75 -3.96 -17.17 -3.18
N ALA A 76 -2.68 -16.79 -3.13
CA ALA A 76 -1.61 -17.75 -3.17
C ALA A 76 -1.66 -18.63 -1.90
N ALA A 77 -2.41 -19.72 -2.00
CA ALA A 77 -1.85 -21.01 -1.67
C ALA A 77 -0.52 -21.06 -2.43
N ALA A 78 0.56 -20.78 -1.71
CA ALA A 78 1.91 -20.85 -2.23
C ALA A 78 2.07 -22.17 -2.98
N LEU A 79 2.76 -22.10 -4.13
CA LEU A 79 3.34 -23.23 -4.82
C LEU A 79 3.65 -24.37 -3.83
N ALA A 80 2.80 -25.40 -3.86
CA ALA A 80 3.07 -26.71 -3.30
C ALA A 80 3.54 -27.61 -4.43
#